data_AF-A0A3D4ZIQ8-F1
#
_entry.id   AF-A0A3D4ZIQ8-F1
#
_cell.length_a   1.000
_cell.length_b   1.000
_cell.length_c   1.000
_cell.angle_alpha   90.00
_cell.angle_beta   90.00
_cell.angle_gamma   90.00
#
_symmetry.space_group_name_H-M   'P 1'
#
loop_
_entity.id
_entity.type
_entity.pdbx_description
1 polymer ?
#
loop_
_entity_poly.entity_id
_entity_poly.type
_entity_poly.pdbx_seq_one_letter_code
_entity_poly.pdbx_strand_id
1 'polypeptide(L)'
;MKRFLLLGLLMCIIATMAFAVPYYDKGNQMFSFTLGTTFPTFTYFFEDKDFRVGFGENNTGAKVGGYGAISYQVFNSPTSAIGGEIGYDFNFSASNMLFTAVPFYA
;
A
#
# COMPACT_ATOMS: atom_id res chain seq x y z
N MET A 1 11.36 -31.94 9.67
CA MET A 1 11.38 -31.27 8.34
C MET A 1 11.11 -29.76 8.40
N LYS A 2 10.03 -29.29 9.04
CA LYS A 2 9.71 -27.84 9.13
C LYS A 2 10.86 -26.96 9.68
N ARG A 3 11.60 -27.43 10.68
CA ARG A 3 12.75 -26.71 11.26
C ARG A 3 13.93 -26.55 10.30
N PHE A 4 14.18 -27.55 9.44
CA PHE A 4 15.23 -27.49 8.42
C PHE A 4 14.84 -26.55 7.27
N LEU A 5 13.55 -26.49 6.92
CA LEU A 5 13.04 -25.51 5.95
C LEU A 5 13.15 -24.07 6.48
N LEU A 6 12.82 -23.84 7.75
CA LEU A 6 13.01 -22.54 8.41
C LEU A 6 14.48 -22.12 8.47
N LEU A 7 15.38 -23.07 8.73
CA LEU A 7 16.82 -22.80 8.74
C LEU A 7 17.34 -22.44 7.35
N GLY A 8 16.88 -23.17 6.32
CA GLY A 8 17.19 -22.86 4.92
C GLY A 8 16.70 -21.48 4.50
N LEU A 9 15.46 -21.12 4.87
CA LEU A 9 14.89 -19.80 4.62
C LEU A 9 15.70 -18.70 5.32
N LEU A 10 16.09 -18.92 6.58
CA LEU A 10 16.92 -17.99 7.34
C LEU A 10 18.29 -17.78 6.68
N MET A 11 18.93 -18.86 6.20
CA MET A 11 20.21 -18.76 5.49
C MET A 11 20.07 -18.01 4.16
N CYS A 12 18.99 -18.19 3.42
CA CYS A 12 18.73 -17.42 2.19
C CYS A 12 18.57 -15.93 2.48
N ILE A 13 17.90 -15.55 3.57
CA ILE A 13 17.74 -14.15 3.99
C ILE A 13 19.09 -13.55 4.40
N ILE A 14 19.93 -14.31 5.12
CA ILE A 14 21.25 -13.82 5.55
C ILE A 14 22.19 -13.64 4.35
N ALA A 15 22.16 -14.57 3.39
CA ALA A 15 23.00 -14.51 2.19
C ALA A 15 22.67 -13.28 1.32
N THR A 16 21.40 -12.93 1.14
CA THR A 16 21.02 -11.74 0.35
C THR A 16 21.43 -10.44 1.02
N MET A 17 21.46 -10.39 2.36
CA MET A 17 21.97 -9.22 3.10
C MET A 17 23.49 -9.06 2.99
N ALA A 18 24.25 -10.15 2.90
CA ALA A 18 25.72 -10.11 2.83
C ALA A 18 26.26 -9.61 1.48
N PHE A 19 25.49 -9.71 0.40
CA PHE A 19 25.86 -9.27 -0.95
C PHE A 19 25.12 -8.01 -1.40
N ALA A 20 24.49 -7.27 -0.47
CA ALA A 20 23.87 -6.00 -0.80
C ALA A 20 24.96 -4.99 -1.22
N VAL A 21 24.94 -4.58 -2.48
CA VAL A 21 25.87 -3.57 -3.00
C VAL A 21 25.58 -2.23 -2.30
N PRO A 22 26.58 -1.56 -1.72
CA PRO A 22 26.38 -0.25 -1.12
C PRO A 22 25.96 0.75 -2.22
N TYR A 23 24.70 1.16 -2.18
CA TYR A 23 24.13 2.04 -3.20
C TYR A 23 23.91 3.47 -2.67
N TYR A 24 23.66 3.61 -1.38
CA TYR A 24 23.44 4.91 -0.73
C TYR A 24 24.47 5.15 0.37
N ASP A 25 24.90 6.39 0.56
CA ASP A 25 25.73 6.75 1.70
C ASP A 25 24.88 6.95 2.96
N LYS A 26 25.49 6.68 4.11
CA LYS A 26 24.87 6.98 5.41
C LYS A 26 24.58 8.48 5.50
N GLY A 27 23.35 8.82 5.86
CA GLY A 27 22.86 10.20 5.97
C GLY A 27 22.14 10.70 4.72
N ASN A 28 22.16 9.93 3.61
CA ASN A 28 21.31 10.23 2.47
C ASN A 28 19.83 10.14 2.86
N GLN A 29 19.03 10.98 2.20
CA GLN A 29 17.59 11.07 2.41
C GLN A 29 16.88 10.90 1.08
N MET A 30 15.77 10.17 1.09
CA MET A 30 14.92 9.98 -0.07
C MET A 30 13.49 10.35 0.27
N PHE A 31 12.86 11.10 -0.64
CA PHE A 31 11.44 11.41 -0.61
C PHE A 31 10.79 10.76 -1.84
N SER A 32 9.67 10.11 -1.62
CA SER A 32 8.88 9.48 -2.68
C SER A 32 7.44 9.97 -2.60
N PHE A 33 6.86 10.23 -3.77
CA PHE A 33 5.48 10.68 -3.90
C PHE A 33 4.72 9.61 -4.69
N THR A 34 3.67 9.06 -4.09
CA THR A 34 2.81 8.08 -4.74
C THR A 34 1.46 8.71 -5.02
N LEU A 35 0.99 8.57 -6.24
CA LEU A 35 -0.34 8.99 -6.68
C LEU A 35 -0.95 7.84 -7.47
N GLY A 36 -2.16 7.44 -7.08
CA GLY A 36 -2.84 6.30 -7.68
C GLY A 36 -4.36 6.46 -7.63
N THR A 37 -5.03 5.63 -8.41
CA THR A 37 -6.48 5.45 -8.32
C THR A 37 -6.76 4.24 -7.44
N THR A 38 -7.80 4.34 -6.61
CA THR A 38 -8.24 3.23 -5.76
C THR A 38 -9.62 2.77 -6.22
N PHE A 39 -9.79 1.45 -6.35
CA PHE A 39 -11.09 0.85 -6.64
C PHE A 39 -11.68 0.33 -5.34
N PRO A 40 -12.78 0.91 -4.83
CA PRO A 40 -13.37 0.44 -3.60
C PRO A 40 -14.01 -0.94 -3.82
N THR A 41 -13.53 -1.95 -3.10
CA THR A 41 -14.11 -3.30 -3.05
C THR A 41 -15.05 -3.41 -1.85
N PHE A 42 -16.22 -2.78 -1.92
CA PHE A 42 -17.29 -3.00 -0.93
C PHE A 42 -18.35 -3.97 -1.47
N THR A 43 -18.90 -4.81 -0.60
CA THR A 43 -20.10 -5.60 -0.90
C THR A 43 -21.32 -4.74 -0.55
N TYR A 44 -22.04 -4.27 -1.57
CA TYR A 44 -23.31 -3.56 -1.38
C TYR A 44 -24.48 -4.50 -1.70
N PHE A 45 -25.37 -4.69 -0.73
CA PHE A 45 -26.61 -5.44 -0.93
C PHE A 45 -27.71 -4.46 -1.33
N PHE A 46 -28.14 -4.51 -2.59
CA PHE A 46 -29.29 -3.75 -3.05
C PHE A 46 -30.57 -4.38 -2.47
N GLU A 47 -31.50 -3.56 -1.97
CA GLU A 47 -32.80 -4.03 -1.47
C GLU A 47 -33.70 -4.53 -2.63
N ASP A 48 -33.45 -4.05 -3.84
CA ASP A 48 -34.19 -4.41 -5.05
C ASP A 48 -33.60 -5.66 -5.73
N LYS A 49 -34.46 -6.49 -6.35
CA LYS A 49 -34.07 -7.73 -7.07
C LYS A 49 -33.38 -7.48 -8.42
N ASP A 50 -33.15 -6.23 -8.81
CA ASP A 50 -32.59 -5.88 -10.11
C ASP A 50 -31.07 -6.02 -10.13
N PHE A 51 -30.57 -6.77 -11.11
CA PHE A 51 -29.14 -6.94 -11.33
C PHE A 51 -28.54 -5.67 -11.92
N ARG A 52 -27.72 -4.95 -11.15
CA ARG A 52 -27.05 -3.71 -11.58
C ARG A 52 -25.58 -3.97 -11.92
N VAL A 53 -25.12 -3.40 -13.03
CA VAL A 53 -23.73 -3.50 -13.51
C VAL A 53 -23.18 -2.14 -13.93
N GLY A 54 -21.86 -1.93 -13.80
CA GLY A 54 -21.18 -0.69 -14.20
C GLY A 54 -21.04 0.37 -13.10
N PHE A 55 -20.15 1.34 -13.30
CA PHE A 55 -19.87 2.44 -12.37
C PHE A 55 -20.96 3.53 -12.41
N GLY A 56 -21.05 4.34 -11.35
CA GLY A 56 -21.88 5.55 -11.31
C GLY A 56 -23.27 5.39 -10.69
N GLU A 57 -23.94 6.54 -10.51
CA GLU A 57 -25.27 6.66 -9.93
C GLU A 57 -26.32 6.02 -10.85
N ASN A 58 -27.28 5.31 -10.27
CA ASN A 58 -28.25 4.41 -10.95
C ASN A 58 -27.71 3.05 -11.43
N ASN A 59 -26.39 2.80 -11.36
CA ASN A 59 -25.79 1.47 -11.57
C ASN A 59 -25.40 0.84 -10.22
N THR A 60 -24.15 0.42 -10.06
CA THR A 60 -23.64 -0.14 -8.79
C THR A 60 -23.36 0.91 -7.72
N GLY A 61 -23.36 2.20 -8.06
CA GLY A 61 -22.90 3.27 -7.16
C GLY A 61 -21.38 3.26 -6.93
N ALA A 62 -20.62 2.34 -7.54
CA ALA A 62 -19.17 2.31 -7.46
C ALA A 62 -18.59 3.57 -8.12
N LYS A 63 -17.64 4.20 -7.42
CA LYS A 63 -16.89 5.37 -7.89
C LYS A 63 -15.40 5.14 -7.66
N VAL A 64 -14.58 5.62 -8.58
CA VAL A 64 -13.12 5.53 -8.47
C VAL A 64 -12.66 6.53 -7.41
N GLY A 65 -11.98 6.02 -6.39
CA GLY A 65 -11.28 6.80 -5.38
C GLY A 65 -9.86 7.11 -5.81
N GLY A 66 -9.06 7.59 -4.86
CA GLY A 66 -7.64 7.82 -5.10
C GLY A 66 -6.81 7.67 -3.84
N TYR A 67 -5.52 7.48 -4.09
CA TYR A 67 -4.50 7.34 -3.07
C TYR A 67 -3.38 8.34 -3.36
N GLY A 68 -2.99 9.09 -2.33
CA GLY A 68 -1.83 9.97 -2.36
C GLY A 68 -0.96 9.71 -1.14
N ALA A 69 0.34 9.54 -1.31
CA ALA A 69 1.24 9.35 -0.17
C ALA A 69 2.60 10.02 -0.36
N ILE A 70 3.19 10.36 0.78
CA ILE A 70 4.57 10.82 0.87
C ILE A 70 5.32 9.85 1.78
N SER A 71 6.39 9.28 1.24
CA SER A 71 7.27 8.36 1.96
C SER A 71 8.63 9.02 2.13
N TYR A 72 9.18 8.90 3.33
CA TYR A 72 10.50 9.41 3.69
C TYR A 72 11.39 8.28 4.17
N GLN A 73 12.63 8.26 3.73
CA GLN A 73 13.63 7.29 4.17
C GLN A 73 14.97 7.97 4.43
N VAL A 74 15.60 7.59 5.55
CA VAL A 74 16.98 7.97 5.91
C VAL A 74 17.83 6.73 5.94
N PHE A 75 18.92 6.76 5.17
CA PHE A 75 19.88 5.67 5.15
C PHE A 75 20.78 5.76 6.40
N ASN A 76 20.61 4.84 7.34
CA ASN A 76 21.46 4.74 8.54
C ASN A 76 22.73 3.89 8.28
N SER A 77 22.77 3.16 7.17
CA SER A 77 23.97 2.53 6.60
C SER A 77 23.82 2.37 5.07
N PRO A 78 24.85 1.93 4.35
CA PRO A 78 24.73 1.69 2.91
C PRO A 78 23.77 0.58 2.49
N THR A 79 23.29 -0.22 3.44
CA THR A 79 22.42 -1.38 3.20
C THR A 79 21.14 -1.34 4.04
N SER A 80 20.92 -0.28 4.83
CA SER A 80 19.74 -0.13 5.68
C SER A 80 19.22 1.30 5.69
N ALA A 81 17.90 1.43 5.79
CA ALA A 81 17.21 2.70 5.96
C ALA A 81 16.11 2.58 7.02
N ILE A 82 15.83 3.69 7.67
CA ILE A 82 14.66 3.85 8.53
C ILE A 82 13.81 4.93 7.88
N GLY A 83 12.51 4.70 7.82
CA GLY A 83 11.59 5.60 7.15
C GLY A 83 10.16 5.41 7.63
N GLY A 84 9.27 6.17 7.02
CA GLY A 84 7.84 6.07 7.26
C GLY A 84 7.08 6.63 6.08
N GLU A 85 5.82 6.22 5.96
CA GLU A 85 4.91 6.72 4.94
C GLU A 85 3.66 7.29 5.60
N ILE A 86 3.24 8.46 5.14
CA ILE A 86 1.94 9.03 5.45
C ILE A 86 1.17 9.10 4.14
N GLY A 87 0.09 8.33 4.06
CA GLY A 87 -0.82 8.33 2.94
C GLY A 87 -2.18 8.92 3.30
N TYR A 88 -2.91 9.32 2.27
CA TYR A 88 -4.33 9.64 2.29
C TYR A 88 -4.99 8.83 1.20
N ASP A 89 -5.91 7.97 1.61
CA ASP A 89 -6.86 7.32 0.72
C ASP A 89 -8.19 8.08 0.79
N PHE A 90 -8.82 8.29 -0.36
CA PHE A 90 -10.17 8.81 -0.45
C PHE A 90 -11.00 7.90 -1.36
N ASN A 91 -12.18 7.53 -0.88
CA ASN A 91 -13.13 6.68 -1.57
C ASN A 91 -14.54 7.19 -1.38
N PHE A 92 -15.49 6.67 -2.14
CA PHE A 92 -16.91 7.02 -2.00
C PHE A 92 -17.74 5.75 -1.74
N SER A 93 -18.72 5.83 -0.84
CA SER A 93 -19.76 4.78 -0.76
C SER A 93 -20.69 4.85 -1.96
N ALA A 94 -21.46 3.77 -2.13
CA ALA A 94 -22.62 3.74 -3.04
C ALA A 94 -23.63 4.88 -2.80
N SER A 95 -23.71 5.42 -1.57
CA SER A 95 -24.56 6.57 -1.21
C SER A 95 -23.90 7.93 -1.42
N ASN A 96 -22.83 8.01 -2.22
CA ASN A 96 -22.07 9.23 -2.50
C ASN A 96 -21.40 9.89 -1.28
N MET A 97 -21.21 9.16 -0.18
CA MET A 97 -20.51 9.69 0.99
C MET A 97 -18.99 9.54 0.79
N LEU A 98 -18.24 10.61 1.04
CA LEU A 98 -16.78 10.60 1.01
C LEU A 98 -16.23 9.88 2.25
N PHE A 99 -15.38 8.89 2.03
CA PHE A 99 -14.56 8.23 3.04
C PHE A 99 -13.13 8.65 2.83
N THR A 100 -12.46 9.01 3.92
CA THR A 100 -11.01 9.25 3.90
C THR A 100 -10.36 8.38 4.95
N ALA A 101 -9.22 7.81 4.61
CA ALA A 101 -8.41 7.03 5.53
C ALA A 101 -6.96 7.50 5.44
N VAL A 102 -6.28 7.54 6.59
CA VAL A 102 -4.85 7.86 6.66
C VAL A 102 -4.12 6.54 6.96
N PRO A 103 -3.66 5.79 5.95
CA PRO A 103 -2.80 4.66 6.20
C PRO A 103 -1.46 5.14 6.76
N PHE A 104 -1.07 4.54 7.87
CA PHE A 104 0.20 4.77 8.53
C PHE A 104 1.03 3.49 8.45
N TYR A 105 2.19 3.57 7.80
CA TYR A 105 3.16 2.48 7.73
C TYR A 105 4.44 2.93 8.46
N ALA A 106 4.85 2.14 9.46
CA ALA A 106 6.07 2.33 10.26
C ALA A 106 6.99 1.13 10.15
#